data_AF-A0A7S2AY37-F1
#
_entry.id   AF-A0A7S2AY37-F1
#
_cell.length_a   1.000
_cell.length_b   1.000
_cell.length_c   1.000
_cell.angle_alpha   90.00
_cell.angle_beta   90.00
_cell.angle_gamma   90.00
#
_symmetry.space_group_name_H-M   'P 1'
#
loop_
_entity.id
_entity.type
_entity.pdbx_description
1 polymer ?
#
loop_
_entity_poly.entity_id
_entity_poly.type
_entity_poly.pdbx_seq_one_letter_code
_entity_poly.pdbx_strand_id
1 'polypeptide(L)'
;MVGLSRDNTVPRPHIVTRFWIDAEDKPTNSAILVGHSHLFRALLKSNMDPAFKAECPVWTRALSRKKLDNGACLCIEVEWPADPMAKPTIRNANLMFGTKLSDGSTRATVEGVGADVDENA
;
A
#
# COMPACT_ATOMS: atom_id res chain seq x y z
N MET A 1 9.85 6.28 -39.95
CA MET A 1 10.44 6.30 -38.59
C MET A 1 9.29 6.50 -37.62
N VAL A 2 8.65 5.41 -37.17
CA VAL A 2 7.46 5.48 -36.30
C VAL A 2 7.95 5.39 -34.85
N GLY A 3 7.70 6.44 -34.08
CA GLY A 3 8.12 6.54 -32.68
C GLY A 3 7.46 5.46 -31.83
N LEU A 4 8.28 4.59 -31.24
CA LEU A 4 7.87 3.69 -30.18
C LEU A 4 7.50 4.54 -28.96
N SER A 5 6.20 4.70 -28.73
CA SER A 5 5.66 5.26 -27.49
C SER A 5 6.13 4.39 -26.33
N ARG A 6 7.05 4.91 -25.51
CA ARG A 6 7.59 4.26 -24.30
C ARG A 6 6.64 4.45 -23.13
N ASP A 7 5.43 3.93 -23.23
CA ASP A 7 4.57 3.82 -22.05
C ASP A 7 4.22 2.35 -21.83
N ASN A 8 5.16 1.64 -21.19
CA ASN A 8 5.07 0.21 -20.90
C ASN A 8 4.46 -0.04 -19.50
N THR A 9 3.66 0.91 -19.01
CA THR A 9 3.02 0.80 -17.69
C THR A 9 1.82 -0.14 -17.75
N VAL A 10 1.98 -1.34 -17.18
CA VAL A 10 0.87 -2.28 -16.99
C VAL A 10 -0.19 -1.60 -16.10
N PRO A 11 -1.47 -1.57 -16.51
CA PRO A 11 -2.48 -0.89 -15.71
C PRO A 11 -2.62 -1.56 -14.34
N ARG A 12 -2.67 -0.75 -13.28
CA ARG A 12 -2.74 -1.19 -11.87
C ARG A 12 -3.78 -2.30 -11.58
N PRO A 13 -4.99 -2.30 -12.18
CA PRO A 13 -5.95 -3.39 -11.98
C PRO A 13 -5.41 -4.76 -12.40
N HIS A 14 -4.61 -4.83 -13.47
CA HIS A 14 -4.01 -6.08 -13.94
C HIS A 14 -2.94 -6.60 -12.98
N ILE A 15 -2.13 -5.70 -12.39
CA ILE A 15 -1.09 -6.07 -11.42
C ILE A 15 -1.71 -6.67 -10.15
N VAL A 16 -2.77 -6.03 -9.62
CA VAL A 16 -3.45 -6.51 -8.42
C VAL A 16 -4.13 -7.87 -8.69
N THR A 17 -4.80 -8.00 -9.84
CA THR A 17 -5.46 -9.26 -10.21
C THR A 17 -4.45 -10.39 -10.40
N ARG A 18 -3.33 -10.13 -11.07
CA ARG A 18 -2.30 -11.14 -11.29
C ARG A 18 -1.64 -11.57 -9.99
N PHE A 19 -1.35 -10.62 -9.09
CA PHE A 19 -0.82 -10.93 -7.77
C PHE A 19 -1.70 -11.91 -7.00
N TRP A 20 -3.03 -11.71 -7.04
CA TRP A 20 -3.95 -12.59 -6.32
C TRP A 20 -3.94 -14.02 -6.87
N ILE A 21 -3.96 -14.18 -8.20
CA ILE A 21 -3.86 -15.50 -8.84
C ILE A 21 -2.54 -16.20 -8.45
N ASP A 22 -1.42 -15.49 -8.53
CA ASP A 22 -0.11 -16.05 -8.20
C ASP A 22 0.07 -16.30 -6.69
N ALA A 23 -0.75 -15.69 -5.82
CA ALA A 23 -0.71 -15.86 -4.37
C ALA A 23 -1.56 -17.06 -3.91
N GLU A 24 -2.67 -17.34 -4.59
CA GLU A 24 -3.55 -18.48 -4.31
C GLU A 24 -2.87 -19.83 -4.63
N ASP A 25 -2.09 -19.89 -5.71
CA ASP A 25 -1.42 -21.13 -6.16
C ASP A 25 -0.17 -21.50 -5.35
N LYS A 26 0.23 -20.67 -4.36
CA LYS A 26 1.45 -20.93 -3.59
C LYS A 26 1.20 -21.94 -2.48
N PRO A 27 2.07 -22.96 -2.31
CA PRO A 27 1.94 -23.98 -1.26
C PRO A 27 2.25 -23.44 0.15
N THR A 28 2.57 -22.14 0.27
CA THR A 28 2.96 -21.50 1.52
C THR A 28 1.86 -20.57 2.01
N ASN A 29 1.50 -20.68 3.29
CA ASN A 29 0.50 -19.84 3.96
C ASN A 29 0.91 -18.36 4.13
N SER A 30 2.02 -17.92 3.53
CA SER A 30 2.55 -16.57 3.67
C SER A 30 3.33 -16.16 2.43
N ALA A 31 3.22 -14.88 2.06
CA ALA A 31 3.96 -14.28 0.95
C ALA A 31 4.44 -12.89 1.33
N ILE A 32 5.62 -12.51 0.85
CA ILE A 32 6.15 -11.14 0.96
C ILE A 32 5.92 -10.45 -0.38
N LEU A 33 5.16 -9.35 -0.35
CA LEU A 33 4.96 -8.49 -1.51
C LEU A 33 5.75 -7.19 -1.30
N VAL A 34 6.68 -6.91 -2.22
CA VAL A 34 7.44 -5.65 -2.24
C VAL A 34 6.96 -4.83 -3.44
N GLY A 35 6.67 -3.55 -3.22
CA GLY A 35 6.17 -2.70 -4.27
C GLY A 35 6.00 -1.25 -3.84
N HIS A 36 5.33 -0.48 -4.69
CA HIS A 36 5.10 0.94 -4.47
C HIS A 36 3.87 1.17 -3.59
N SER A 37 3.86 2.24 -2.80
CA SER A 37 2.73 2.60 -1.92
C SER A 37 1.37 2.70 -2.65
N HIS A 38 1.38 3.07 -3.94
CA HIS A 38 0.18 3.08 -4.78
C HIS A 38 -0.41 1.70 -5.07
N LEU A 39 0.42 0.65 -5.16
CA LEU A 39 -0.05 -0.73 -5.33
C LEU A 39 -0.81 -1.18 -4.08
N PHE A 40 -0.20 -1.02 -2.91
CA PHE A 40 -0.81 -1.41 -1.64
C PHE A 40 -2.09 -0.64 -1.35
N ARG A 41 -2.13 0.67 -1.65
CA ARG A 41 -3.35 1.45 -1.50
C ARG A 41 -4.48 0.96 -2.40
N ALA A 42 -4.18 0.57 -3.65
CA ALA A 42 -5.18 0.02 -4.56
C ALA A 42 -5.70 -1.35 -4.08
N LEU A 43 -4.80 -2.21 -3.61
CA LEU A 43 -5.11 -3.53 -3.05
C LEU A 43 -6.00 -3.42 -1.81
N LEU A 44 -5.61 -2.59 -0.84
CA LEU A 44 -6.36 -2.35 0.39
C LEU A 44 -7.76 -1.78 0.11
N LYS A 45 -7.87 -0.80 -0.79
CA LYS A 45 -9.15 -0.16 -1.13
C LYS A 45 -10.16 -1.16 -1.71
N SER A 46 -9.70 -2.08 -2.55
CA SER A 46 -10.56 -2.99 -3.31
C SER A 46 -10.93 -4.27 -2.55
N ASN A 47 -10.08 -4.72 -1.63
CA ASN A 47 -10.18 -6.06 -1.04
C ASN A 47 -10.48 -6.07 0.47
N MET A 48 -10.58 -4.92 1.15
CA MET A 48 -10.95 -4.90 2.57
C MET A 48 -12.36 -5.44 2.82
N ASP A 49 -12.44 -6.42 3.72
CA ASP A 49 -13.68 -7.07 4.13
C ASP A 49 -14.67 -6.08 4.77
N PRO A 50 -15.99 -6.21 4.52
CA PRO A 50 -16.98 -5.34 5.13
C PRO A 50 -17.02 -5.41 6.66
N ALA A 51 -16.83 -6.59 7.26
CA ALA A 51 -16.82 -6.73 8.72
C ALA A 51 -15.60 -6.02 9.33
N PHE A 52 -14.42 -6.19 8.71
CA PHE A 52 -13.21 -5.47 9.13
C PHE A 52 -13.37 -3.95 9.04
N LYS A 53 -14.02 -3.45 7.98
CA LYS A 53 -14.37 -2.01 7.86
C LYS A 53 -15.31 -1.54 8.96
N ALA A 54 -16.28 -2.35 9.36
CA ALA A 54 -17.24 -2.01 10.40
C ALA A 54 -16.61 -2.03 11.80
N GLU A 55 -15.73 -2.99 12.06
CA GLU A 55 -15.03 -3.13 13.35
C GLU A 55 -14.02 -2.00 13.59
N CYS A 56 -13.25 -1.64 12.56
CA CYS A 56 -12.17 -0.67 12.65
C CYS A 56 -12.29 0.46 11.60
N PRO A 57 -13.35 1.29 11.64
CA PRO A 57 -13.67 2.22 10.56
C PRO A 57 -12.63 3.33 10.38
N VAL A 58 -12.03 3.82 11.48
CA VAL A 58 -10.99 4.86 11.41
C VAL A 58 -9.71 4.30 10.78
N TRP A 59 -9.32 3.09 11.17
CA TRP A 59 -8.11 2.43 10.69
C TRP A 59 -8.21 2.00 9.23
N THR A 60 -9.30 1.34 8.84
CA THR A 60 -9.54 0.94 7.45
C THR A 60 -9.70 2.14 6.52
N ARG A 61 -10.25 3.26 7.01
CA ARG A 61 -10.25 4.53 6.28
C ARG A 61 -8.85 5.11 6.12
N ALA A 62 -7.98 5.00 7.12
CA ALA A 62 -6.59 5.42 7.00
C ALA A 62 -5.83 4.55 5.97
N LEU A 63 -5.96 3.23 6.05
CA LEU A 63 -5.33 2.27 5.12
C LEU A 63 -5.74 2.47 3.65
N SER A 64 -6.99 2.84 3.39
CA SER A 64 -7.47 3.08 2.01
C SER A 64 -7.07 4.44 1.43
N ARG A 65 -6.69 5.40 2.28
CA ARG A 65 -6.44 6.80 1.88
C ARG A 65 -4.98 7.21 1.94
N LYS A 66 -4.28 6.82 3.01
CA LYS A 66 -2.89 7.19 3.26
C LYS A 66 -1.92 6.31 2.47
N LYS A 67 -0.67 6.76 2.36
CA LYS A 67 0.41 5.96 1.76
C LYS A 67 1.15 5.23 2.88
N LEU A 68 1.66 4.04 2.57
CA LEU A 68 2.73 3.45 3.36
C LEU A 68 3.97 4.34 3.18
N ASP A 69 4.66 4.63 4.29
CA ASP A 69 5.93 5.36 4.24
C ASP A 69 7.02 4.51 3.54
N ASN A 70 8.11 5.15 3.13
CA ASN A 70 9.22 4.43 2.51
C ASN A 70 9.79 3.40 3.49
N GLY A 71 9.93 2.16 3.05
CA GLY A 71 10.37 1.05 3.91
C GLY A 71 9.33 0.56 4.92
N ALA A 72 8.09 1.05 4.86
CA ALA A 72 7.04 0.59 5.76
C ALA A 72 6.62 -0.86 5.46
N CYS A 73 6.29 -1.61 6.50
CA CYS A 73 5.86 -3.00 6.41
C CYS A 73 4.44 -3.13 6.94
N LEU A 74 3.58 -3.77 6.15
CA LEU A 74 2.20 -4.06 6.50
C LEU A 74 1.99 -5.56 6.42
N CYS A 75 1.57 -6.17 7.54
CA CYS A 75 1.08 -7.54 7.54
C CYS A 75 -0.41 -7.52 7.24
N ILE A 76 -0.86 -8.34 6.29
CA ILE A 76 -2.29 -8.50 5.95
C ILE A 76 -2.69 -9.95 6.12
N GLU A 77 -3.88 -10.15 6.69
CA GLU A 77 -4.52 -11.45 6.74
C GLU A 77 -5.56 -11.51 5.63
N VAL A 78 -5.41 -12.50 4.77
CA VAL A 78 -6.24 -12.67 3.57
C VAL A 78 -7.02 -13.96 3.71
N GLU A 79 -8.32 -13.89 3.47
CA GLU A 79 -9.19 -15.05 3.36
C GLU A 79 -9.51 -15.30 1.88
N TRP A 80 -9.31 -16.55 1.47
CA TRP A 80 -9.68 -17.04 0.16
C TRP A 80 -11.05 -17.72 0.25
N PRO A 81 -12.09 -17.16 -0.38
CA PRO A 81 -13.39 -17.81 -0.41
C PRO A 81 -13.33 -19.13 -1.18
N ALA A 82 -14.23 -20.07 -0.85
CA ALA A 82 -14.30 -21.36 -1.53
C ALA A 82 -14.76 -21.26 -3.00
N ASP A 83 -15.40 -20.15 -3.37
CA ASP A 83 -15.74 -19.85 -4.77
C ASP A 83 -14.49 -19.35 -5.50
N PRO A 84 -13.97 -20.07 -6.51
CA PRO A 84 -12.75 -19.70 -7.24
C PRO A 84 -12.90 -18.40 -8.07
N MET A 85 -14.14 -17.92 -8.28
CA MET A 85 -14.38 -16.65 -8.96
C MET A 85 -14.51 -15.48 -7.98
N ALA A 86 -14.62 -15.76 -6.68
CA ALA A 86 -14.74 -14.73 -5.66
C ALA A 86 -13.37 -14.11 -5.34
N LYS A 87 -13.39 -12.82 -5.02
CA LYS A 87 -12.16 -12.07 -4.75
C LYS A 87 -11.67 -12.35 -3.32
N PRO A 88 -10.36 -12.41 -3.10
CA PRO A 88 -9.80 -12.48 -1.75
C PRO A 88 -10.23 -11.28 -0.93
N THR A 89 -10.49 -11.51 0.35
CA THR A 89 -10.84 -10.45 1.30
C THR A 89 -9.77 -10.29 2.36
N ILE A 90 -9.49 -9.03 2.71
CA ILE A 90 -8.53 -8.68 3.75
C ILE A 90 -9.31 -8.53 5.05
N ARG A 91 -9.07 -9.46 5.98
CA ARG A 91 -9.72 -9.52 7.30
C ARG A 91 -9.00 -8.68 8.34
N ASN A 92 -7.70 -8.53 8.20
CA ASN A 92 -6.89 -7.75 9.12
C ASN A 92 -5.70 -7.12 8.40
N ALA A 93 -5.21 -6.02 8.94
CA ALA A 93 -4.03 -5.31 8.44
C ALA A 93 -3.33 -4.57 9.57
N ASN A 94 -2.07 -4.92 9.85
CA ASN A 94 -1.29 -4.36 10.95
C ASN A 94 0.06 -3.82 10.45
N LEU A 95 0.41 -2.61 10.88
CA LEU A 95 1.74 -2.05 10.65
C LEU A 95 2.75 -2.80 11.52
N MET A 96 3.85 -3.21 10.90
CA MET A 96 4.90 -3.96 11.57
C MET A 96 6.10 -3.04 11.84
N PHE A 97 6.95 -3.45 12.78
CA PHE A 97 8.26 -2.83 13.05
C PHE A 97 8.21 -1.31 13.35
N GLY A 98 7.12 -0.83 13.96
CA GLY A 98 6.94 0.59 14.29
C GLY A 98 6.77 1.51 13.07
N THR A 99 6.49 0.96 11.89
CA THR A 99 6.30 1.71 10.64
C THR A 99 5.00 2.53 10.68
N LYS A 100 4.88 3.52 9.79
CA LYS A 100 3.79 4.50 9.81
C LYS A 100 3.14 4.69 8.44
N LEU A 101 1.92 5.20 8.46
CA LEU A 101 1.26 5.74 7.27
C LEU A 101 1.63 7.23 7.14
N SER A 102 1.94 7.67 5.92
CA SER A 102 2.17 9.06 5.59
C SER A 102 0.96 9.66 4.87
N ASP A 103 0.70 10.94 5.13
CA ASP A 103 -0.39 11.70 4.48
C ASP A 103 -0.08 12.08 3.02
N GLY A 104 1.10 11.68 2.51
CA GLY A 104 1.48 11.87 1.12
C GLY A 104 1.87 13.30 0.75
N SER A 105 2.14 14.17 1.73
CA SER A 105 2.62 15.54 1.52
C SER A 105 4.02 15.77 2.10
N THR A 106 5.02 14.98 1.72
CA THR A 106 6.41 15.41 1.87
C THR A 106 6.82 16.13 0.60
N ARG A 107 6.41 17.40 0.48
CA ARG A 107 7.23 18.37 -0.25
C ARG A 107 8.42 18.58 0.66
N ALA A 108 9.56 17.99 0.31
CA ALA A 108 10.79 18.12 1.09
C ALA A 108 11.06 19.62 1.30
N THR A 109 10.97 20.08 2.54
CA THR A 109 11.61 21.31 2.94
C THR A 109 13.10 21.05 2.79
N VAL A 110 13.70 21.64 1.76
CA VAL A 110 15.15 21.66 1.60
C VAL A 110 15.65 22.58 2.71
N GLU A 111 15.97 22.02 3.88
CA GLU A 111 16.75 22.74 4.89
C GLU A 111 18.19 22.81 4.40
N GLY A 112 18.59 24.01 3.99
CA GLY A 112 19.90 24.28 3.44
C GLY A 112 20.19 25.76 3.32
N VAL A 113 20.20 26.48 4.46
CA VAL A 113 21.08 27.60 4.84
C VAL A 113 20.92 27.67 6.38
N GLY A 114 21.90 27.42 7.25
CA GLY A 114 23.30 27.81 7.18
C GLY A 114 23.53 29.06 8.05
N ALA A 115 23.58 28.84 9.37
CA ALA A 115 24.44 29.51 10.36
C ALA A 115 24.38 31.04 10.64
N ASP A 116 24.38 31.31 11.95
CA ASP A 116 25.01 32.43 12.68
C ASP A 116 24.51 33.88 12.51
N VAL A 117 24.08 34.52 13.61
CA VAL A 117 24.90 35.38 14.50
C VAL A 117 23.97 36.18 15.44
N ASP A 118 24.36 36.15 16.71
CA ASP A 118 24.13 37.03 17.87
C ASP A 118 23.33 38.36 17.79
N GLU A 119 22.62 38.59 18.91
CA GLU A 119 22.67 39.78 19.77
C GLU A 119 22.57 41.18 19.14
N ASN A 120 21.46 41.89 19.39
CA ASN A 120 21.52 43.19 20.08
C ASN A 120 20.14 43.81 20.38
N ALA A 121 20.06 44.33 21.62
CA ALA A 121 19.32 45.51 22.11
C ALA A 121 17.78 45.53 22.05
#